data_AF-A0A7C2FXC2-F1
#
_entry.id   AF-A0A7C2FXC2-F1
#
_cell.length_a   1.000
_cell.length_b   1.000
_cell.length_c   1.000
_cell.angle_alpha   90.00
_cell.angle_beta   90.00
_cell.angle_gamma   90.00
#
_symmetry.space_group_name_H-M   'P 1'
#
loop_
_entity.id
_entity.type
_entity.pdbx_description
1 polymer ?
#
loop_
_entity_poly.entity_id
_entity_poly.type
_entity_poly.pdbx_seq_one_letter_code
_entity_poly.pdbx_strand_id
1 'polypeptide(L)'
;MPNGIAAAAILGAAIGVFALGLLTFLAEVNSGIARLLNFYPPAGPLSGKTTMAVVVWLVAWAVTHQAWRDREVNFGAVFGGSLLLIGLGLLLMFPPVFELFAG
;
A
#
# COMPACT_ATOMS: atom_id res chain seq x y z
N MET A 1 13.08 25.45 -1.88
CA MET A 1 12.45 24.67 -2.97
C MET A 1 11.23 23.98 -2.35
N PRO A 2 10.04 24.04 -2.95
CA PRO A 2 8.85 23.38 -2.38
C PRO A 2 9.10 21.88 -2.18
N ASN A 3 8.88 21.38 -0.96
CA ASN A 3 9.12 19.99 -0.59
C ASN A 3 7.93 19.05 -0.91
N GLY A 4 6.81 19.60 -1.40
CA GLY A 4 5.57 18.86 -1.62
C GLY A 4 5.67 17.72 -2.63
N ILE A 5 6.49 17.85 -3.67
CA ILE A 5 6.72 16.78 -4.66
C ILE A 5 7.39 15.56 -4.00
N ALA A 6 8.43 15.79 -3.21
CA ALA A 6 9.15 14.73 -2.51
C ALA A 6 8.25 14.09 -1.44
N ALA A 7 7.54 14.90 -0.66
CA ALA A 7 6.59 14.42 0.34
C ALA A 7 5.47 13.56 -0.27
N ALA A 8 4.93 13.95 -1.41
CA ALA A 8 3.91 13.19 -2.14
C ALA A 8 4.45 11.83 -2.63
N ALA A 9 5.69 11.77 -3.10
CA ALA A 9 6.33 10.52 -3.51
C ALA A 9 6.50 9.54 -2.33
N ILE A 10 6.97 10.04 -1.18
CA ILE A 10 7.15 9.22 0.03
C ILE A 10 5.81 8.69 0.53
N LEU A 11 4.81 9.57 0.66
CA LEU A 11 3.48 9.17 1.14
C LEU A 11 2.80 8.20 0.17
N GLY A 12 2.89 8.47 -1.13
CA GLY A 12 2.40 7.56 -2.17
C GLY A 12 3.00 6.17 -1.98
N ALA A 13 4.33 6.06 -1.94
CA ALA A 13 5.03 4.80 -1.74
C ALA A 13 4.58 4.06 -0.48
N ALA A 14 4.43 4.78 0.64
CA ALA A 14 3.94 4.21 1.89
C ALA A 14 2.50 3.67 1.79
N ILE A 15 1.61 4.38 1.09
CA ILE A 15 0.24 3.91 0.80
C ILE A 15 0.28 2.63 -0.05
N GLY A 16 1.18 2.55 -1.04
CA GLY A 16 1.40 1.35 -1.84
C GLY A 16 1.81 0.14 -1.01
N VAL A 17 2.77 0.33 -0.09
CA VAL A 17 3.22 -0.73 0.84
C VAL A 17 2.07 -1.18 1.74
N PHE A 18 1.32 -0.24 2.30
CA PHE A 18 0.15 -0.55 3.12
C PHE A 18 -0.92 -1.32 2.35
N ALA A 19 -1.22 -0.89 1.12
CA ALA A 19 -2.19 -1.56 0.24
C ALA A 19 -1.77 -3.00 -0.08
N LEU A 20 -0.48 -3.23 -0.37
CA LEU A 20 0.04 -4.58 -0.60
C LEU A 20 -0.13 -5.46 0.65
N GLY A 21 0.18 -4.93 1.82
CA GLY A 21 0.00 -5.63 3.09
C GLY A 21 -1.45 -5.98 3.38
N LEU A 22 -2.35 -5.02 3.19
CA LEU A 22 -3.78 -5.21 3.37
C LEU A 22 -4.35 -6.26 2.41
N LEU A 23 -3.98 -6.21 1.12
CA LEU A 23 -4.42 -7.19 0.14
C LEU A 23 -3.85 -8.59 0.41
N THR A 24 -2.63 -8.65 0.97
CA THR A 24 -2.03 -9.90 1.42
C THR A 24 -2.85 -10.50 2.55
N PHE A 25 -3.04 -9.74 3.63
CA PHE A 25 -3.84 -10.15 4.77
C PHE A 25 -5.24 -10.62 4.34
N LEU A 26 -5.96 -9.80 3.57
CA LEU A 26 -7.33 -10.10 3.13
C LEU A 26 -7.44 -11.37 2.27
N ALA A 27 -6.44 -11.64 1.43
CA ALA A 27 -6.43 -12.84 0.62
C ALA A 27 -6.12 -14.10 1.44
N GLU A 28 -5.25 -14.00 2.44
CA GLU A 28 -4.93 -15.16 3.30
C GLU A 28 -6.10 -15.52 4.23
N VAL A 29 -6.83 -14.52 4.75
CA VAL A 29 -8.00 -14.77 5.62
C VAL A 29 -9.28 -15.11 4.84
N ASN A 30 -9.32 -14.88 3.51
CA ASN A 30 -10.52 -15.09 2.71
C ASN A 30 -10.21 -15.67 1.31
N SER A 31 -10.57 -16.94 1.11
CA SER A 31 -10.37 -17.66 -0.17
C SER A 31 -11.14 -17.08 -1.35
N GLY A 32 -12.22 -16.32 -1.11
CA GLY A 32 -12.96 -15.58 -2.13
C GLY A 32 -12.15 -14.41 -2.66
N ILE A 33 -11.55 -13.61 -1.77
CA ILE A 33 -10.67 -12.50 -2.14
C ILE A 33 -9.42 -13.02 -2.86
N ALA A 34 -8.82 -14.11 -2.37
CA ALA A 34 -7.69 -14.75 -3.04
C ALA A 34 -8.03 -15.13 -4.49
N ARG A 35 -9.22 -15.70 -4.73
CA ARG A 35 -9.69 -16.04 -6.08
C ARG A 35 -9.93 -14.81 -6.94
N LEU A 36 -10.53 -13.75 -6.39
CA LEU A 36 -10.74 -12.49 -7.11
C LEU A 36 -9.42 -11.84 -7.54
N LEU A 37 -8.37 -11.96 -6.74
CA LEU A 37 -7.03 -11.44 -7.05
C LEU A 37 -6.17 -12.38 -7.90
N ASN A 38 -6.69 -13.53 -8.34
CA ASN A 38 -5.95 -14.44 -9.21
C ASN A 38 -6.06 -14.01 -10.68
N PHE A 39 -5.35 -12.93 -11.04
CA PHE A 39 -5.36 -12.39 -12.40
C PHE A 39 -4.57 -13.27 -13.37
N TYR A 40 -3.53 -13.95 -12.89
CA TYR A 40 -2.71 -14.87 -13.68
C TYR A 40 -2.50 -16.20 -12.94
N PRO A 41 -3.18 -17.28 -13.36
CA PRO A 41 -3.20 -18.56 -12.63
C PRO A 41 -1.83 -19.14 -12.27
N PRO A 42 -0.79 -19.07 -13.12
CA PRO A 42 0.53 -19.59 -12.76
C PRO A 42 1.21 -18.84 -11.60
N ALA A 43 0.87 -17.57 -11.37
CA ALA A 43 1.36 -16.78 -10.24
C ALA A 43 0.36 -16.76 -9.06
N GLY A 44 -0.86 -17.27 -9.27
CA GLY A 44 -1.92 -17.26 -8.28
C GLY A 44 -2.36 -15.84 -7.86
N PRO A 45 -2.92 -15.71 -6.64
CA PRO A 45 -3.42 -14.44 -6.11
C PRO A 45 -2.36 -13.33 -5.99
N LEU A 46 -1.06 -13.69 -6.00
CA LEU A 46 0.03 -12.73 -5.92
C LEU A 46 0.00 -11.72 -7.06
N SER A 47 -0.40 -12.17 -8.26
CA SER A 47 -0.52 -11.33 -9.46
C SER A 47 -1.47 -10.15 -9.24
N GLY A 48 -2.66 -10.40 -8.67
CA GLY A 48 -3.62 -9.33 -8.38
C GLY A 48 -3.22 -8.49 -7.17
N LYS A 49 -2.65 -9.09 -6.12
CA LYS A 49 -2.15 -8.34 -4.95
C LYS A 49 -1.16 -7.26 -5.37
N THR A 50 -0.15 -7.61 -6.17
CA THR A 50 0.90 -6.67 -6.59
C THR A 50 0.38 -5.66 -7.62
N THR A 51 -0.43 -6.10 -8.58
CA THR A 51 -1.03 -5.21 -9.59
C THR A 51 -1.89 -4.14 -8.93
N MET A 52 -2.80 -4.54 -8.04
CA MET A 52 -3.68 -3.60 -7.34
C MET A 52 -2.90 -2.69 -6.40
N ALA A 53 -1.86 -3.19 -5.72
CA ALA A 53 -0.99 -2.34 -4.91
C ALA A 53 -0.28 -1.26 -5.74
N VAL A 54 0.21 -1.60 -6.94
CA VAL A 54 0.81 -0.63 -7.88
C VAL A 54 -0.22 0.40 -8.36
N VAL A 55 -1.45 -0.03 -8.70
CA VAL A 55 -2.53 0.89 -9.08
C VAL A 55 -2.84 1.86 -7.95
N VAL A 56 -3.02 1.37 -6.72
CA VAL A 56 -3.29 2.21 -5.54
C VAL A 56 -2.14 3.18 -5.28
N TRP A 57 -0.89 2.72 -5.38
CA TRP A 57 0.30 3.56 -5.27
C TRP A 57 0.30 4.70 -6.28
N LEU A 58 0.08 4.40 -7.56
CA LEU A 58 0.08 5.40 -8.65
C LEU A 58 -1.04 6.43 -8.48
N VAL A 59 -2.25 5.97 -8.12
CA VAL A 59 -3.39 6.86 -7.88
C VAL A 59 -3.12 7.77 -6.67
N ALA A 60 -2.65 7.20 -5.56
CA ALA A 60 -2.33 7.96 -4.35
C ALA A 60 -1.24 8.99 -4.61
N TRP A 61 -0.17 8.60 -5.31
CA TRP A 61 0.89 9.52 -5.70
C TRP A 61 0.37 10.62 -6.62
N ALA A 62 -0.39 10.30 -7.68
CA ALA A 62 -0.88 11.29 -8.63
C ALA A 62 -1.76 12.35 -7.96
N VAL A 63 -2.69 11.92 -7.09
CA VAL A 63 -3.57 12.82 -6.33
C VAL A 63 -2.75 13.71 -5.40
N THR A 64 -1.83 13.12 -4.64
CA THR A 64 -1.02 13.86 -3.65
C THR A 64 -0.04 14.80 -4.34
N HIS A 65 0.58 14.36 -5.43
CA HIS A 65 1.49 15.16 -6.24
C HIS A 65 0.77 16.38 -6.82
N GLN A 66 -0.40 16.18 -7.44
CA GLN A 66 -1.18 17.30 -7.97
C GLN A 66 -1.61 18.29 -6.87
N ALA A 67 -1.98 17.79 -5.70
CA ALA A 67 -2.38 18.63 -4.57
C ALA A 67 -1.22 19.43 -3.95
N TRP A 68 0.00 18.88 -3.93
CA TRP A 68 1.13 19.43 -3.16
C TRP A 68 2.29 19.93 -4.02
N ARG A 69 2.29 19.76 -5.35
CA ARG A 69 3.44 20.10 -6.22
C ARG A 69 3.96 21.53 -6.05
N ASP A 70 3.07 22.47 -5.76
CA ASP A 70 3.37 23.90 -5.63
C ASP A 70 3.33 24.38 -4.16
N ARG A 71 3.32 23.45 -3.19
CA ARG A 71 3.13 23.74 -1.76
C ARG A 71 4.33 23.30 -0.92
N GLU A 72 4.58 24.05 0.15
CA GLU A 72 5.37 23.57 1.28
C GLU A 72 4.45 22.82 2.24
N VAL A 73 4.79 21.57 2.49
CA VAL A 73 4.04 20.69 3.40
C VAL A 73 4.89 20.39 4.63
N ASN A 74 4.21 20.05 5.73
CA ASN A 74 4.87 19.59 6.94
C ASN A 74 5.50 18.22 6.69
N PHE A 75 6.78 18.21 6.30
CA PHE A 75 7.50 17.01 5.94
C PHE A 75 7.62 16.03 7.11
N GLY A 76 7.76 16.52 8.34
CA GLY A 76 7.85 15.68 9.53
C GLY A 76 6.58 14.85 9.75
N ALA A 77 5.41 15.49 9.60
CA ALA A 77 4.12 14.80 9.70
C ALA A 77 3.93 13.76 8.58
N VAL A 78 4.27 14.14 7.33
CA VAL A 78 4.15 13.24 6.18
C VAL A 78 5.08 12.03 6.34
N PHE A 79 6.32 12.26 6.77
CA PHE A 79 7.30 11.21 6.98
C PHE A 79 6.89 10.27 8.10
N GLY A 80 6.44 10.80 9.25
CA GLY A 80 5.92 10.00 10.35
C GLY A 80 4.72 9.15 9.96
N GLY A 81 3.75 9.73 9.23
CA GLY A 81 2.61 8.98 8.69
C GLY A 81 3.02 7.90 7.69
N SER A 82 4.03 8.18 6.86
CA SER A 82 4.57 7.22 5.89
C SER A 82 5.24 6.03 6.58
N LEU A 83 6.04 6.28 7.62
CA LEU A 83 6.66 5.21 8.42
C LEU A 83 5.61 4.33 9.09
N LEU A 84 4.54 4.92 9.61
CA LEU A 84 3.44 4.18 10.22
C LEU A 84 2.71 3.30 9.20
N LEU A 85 2.39 3.83 8.02
CA LEU A 85 1.78 3.06 6.93
C LEU A 85 2.67 1.91 6.46
N ILE A 86 3.97 2.15 6.31
CA ILE A 86 4.95 1.11 5.96
C ILE A 86 4.98 0.04 7.05
N GLY A 87 5.11 0.44 8.32
CA GLY A 87 5.13 -0.48 9.46
C GLY A 87 3.87 -1.35 9.51
N LEU A 88 2.68 -0.75 9.37
CA LEU A 88 1.42 -1.49 9.31
C LEU A 88 1.34 -2.41 8.10
N GLY A 89 1.75 -1.95 6.91
CA GLY A 89 1.78 -2.77 5.71
C GLY A 89 2.66 -4.00 5.86
N LEU A 90 3.86 -3.82 6.41
CA LEU A 90 4.79 -4.92 6.70
C LEU A 90 4.22 -5.89 7.75
N LEU A 91 3.62 -5.37 8.82
CA LEU A 91 2.97 -6.21 9.84
C LEU A 91 1.85 -7.06 9.24
N LEU A 92 1.02 -6.51 8.35
CA LEU A 92 -0.06 -7.25 7.70
C LEU A 92 0.44 -8.35 6.74
N MET A 93 1.69 -8.30 6.28
CA MET A 93 2.31 -9.35 5.46
C MET A 93 2.91 -10.50 6.28
N PHE A 94 3.02 -10.36 7.60
CA PHE A 94 3.61 -11.39 8.45
C PHE A 94 2.64 -12.55 8.66
N PRO A 95 3.07 -13.82 8.44
CA PRO A 95 2.21 -14.98 8.62
C PRO A 95 1.50 -15.08 9.97
N PRO A 96 2.19 -14.84 11.10
CA PRO A 96 1.52 -14.88 12.39
C PRO A 96 0.35 -13.90 12.51
N VAL A 97 0.37 -12.78 11.77
CA VAL A 97 -0.71 -11.79 11.84
C VAL A 97 -1.97 -12.31 11.18
N PHE A 98 -1.91 -12.85 9.97
CA PHE A 98 -3.12 -13.36 9.31
C PHE A 98 -3.54 -14.74 9.81
N GLU A 99 -2.62 -15.59 10.28
CA GLU A 99 -2.97 -16.88 10.92
C GLU A 99 -3.87 -16.70 12.15
N LEU A 100 -3.71 -15.60 12.90
CA LEU A 100 -4.59 -15.26 14.02
C LEU A 100 -6.06 -15.05 13.60
N PHE A 101 -6.31 -14.74 12.33
CA PHE A 101 -7.64 -14.46 11.79
C PHE A 101 -8.10 -15.48 10.73
N ALA A 102 -7.24 -16.42 10.32
CA ALA A 102 -7.54 -17.42 9.28
C ALA A 102 -8.29 -18.67 9.82
N GLY A 103 -8.96 -18.53 10.96
CA GLY A 103 -9.72 -19.61 11.64
C GLY A 103 -11.01 -20.02 10.94
#